data_AF-A0A0F9CFS8-F1
#
_entry.id   AF-A0A0F9CFS8-F1
#
_cell.length_a   1.000
_cell.length_b   1.000
_cell.length_c   1.000
_cell.angle_alpha   90.00
_cell.angle_beta   90.00
_cell.angle_gamma   90.00
#
_symmetry.space_group_name_H-M   'P 1'
#
loop_
_entity.id
_entity.type
_entity.pdbx_description
1 polymer ?
#
loop_
_entity_poly.entity_id
_entity_poly.type
_entity_poly.pdbx_seq_one_letter_code
_entity_poly.pdbx_strand_id
1 'polypeptide(L)'
;MMRAAPNSKAHTRFSKLMFSILKGSKLLWEIDDGKGNIDFRPPEDKSLVILNEYGVQLIMNFISFYMNRNTILSNYREERIYEILRSVGHTLSDVFYINYEKMGLDCVEKRSRYPLLVESILNVVESAYNRALHGEERDSLRKARIVNQTQSLGPAIPQGGHGSGFSSLNPFKRFAGA
;
A
#
# COMPACT_ATOMS: atom_id res chain seq x y z
N MET A 1 13.75 -19.25 13.31
CA MET A 1 13.85 -17.89 12.75
C MET A 1 12.84 -17.74 11.61
N MET A 2 11.70 -17.10 11.87
CA MET A 2 10.71 -16.77 10.83
C MET A 2 11.26 -15.62 9.97
N ARG A 3 11.45 -15.86 8.66
CA ARG A 3 11.71 -14.80 7.68
C ARG A 3 10.41 -14.01 7.50
N ALA A 4 10.40 -12.76 7.94
CA ALA A 4 9.32 -11.83 7.61
C ALA A 4 9.23 -11.69 6.09
N ALA A 5 8.02 -11.91 5.54
CA ALA A 5 7.76 -11.75 4.12
C ALA A 5 8.08 -10.30 3.68
N PRO A 6 8.62 -10.09 2.46
CA PRO A 6 8.94 -8.76 1.97
C PRO A 6 7.66 -7.94 1.88
N ASN A 7 7.55 -6.94 2.77
CA ASN A 7 6.44 -6.01 2.80
C ASN A 7 6.33 -5.32 1.43
N SER A 8 5.29 -5.71 0.69
CA SER A 8 4.62 -5.00 -0.41
C SER A 8 5.38 -3.77 -0.97
N LYS A 9 6.05 -3.94 -2.12
CA LYS A 9 6.72 -2.85 -2.88
C LYS A 9 5.84 -1.61 -3.07
N ALA A 10 4.51 -1.77 -3.12
CA ALA A 10 3.56 -0.68 -3.24
C ALA A 10 3.50 0.23 -2.00
N HIS A 11 3.63 -0.34 -0.79
CA HIS A 11 3.64 0.44 0.45
C HIS A 11 4.88 1.32 0.53
N THR A 12 6.04 0.77 0.16
CA THR A 12 7.30 1.52 0.11
C THR A 12 7.27 2.65 -0.92
N ARG A 13 6.60 2.47 -2.06
CA ARG A 13 6.44 3.52 -3.08
C ARG A 13 5.56 4.66 -2.59
N PHE A 14 4.45 4.33 -1.93
CA PHE A 14 3.54 5.31 -1.38
C PHE A 14 4.18 6.17 -0.29
N SER A 15 4.84 5.54 0.69
CA SER A 15 5.52 6.29 1.75
C SER A 15 6.61 7.21 1.23
N LYS A 16 7.34 6.79 0.18
CA LYS A 16 8.34 7.63 -0.50
C LYS A 16 7.69 8.81 -1.22
N LEU A 17 6.59 8.60 -1.93
CA LEU A 17 5.85 9.68 -2.59
C LEU A 17 5.34 10.70 -1.57
N MET A 18 4.70 10.27 -0.48
CA MET A 18 4.22 11.18 0.56
C MET A 18 5.35 11.95 1.22
N PHE A 19 6.44 11.27 1.58
CA PHE A 19 7.61 11.93 2.12
C PHE A 19 8.16 13.01 1.17
N SER A 20 8.17 12.74 -0.14
CA SER A 20 8.61 13.70 -1.14
C SER A 20 7.69 14.91 -1.27
N ILE A 21 6.36 14.71 -1.24
CA ILE A 21 5.36 15.78 -1.28
C ILE A 21 5.53 16.68 -0.05
N LEU A 22 5.67 16.09 1.14
CA LEU A 22 5.79 16.82 2.40
C LEU A 22 7.09 17.63 2.50
N LYS A 23 8.17 17.14 1.88
CA LYS A 23 9.46 17.86 1.83
C LYS A 23 9.59 18.85 0.66
N GLY A 24 8.63 18.87 -0.27
CA GLY A 24 8.73 19.67 -1.49
C GLY A 24 9.83 19.17 -2.44
N SER A 25 10.19 17.89 -2.36
CA SER A 25 11.20 17.28 -3.23
C SER A 25 10.69 17.25 -4.67
N LYS A 26 11.57 17.57 -5.62
CA LYS A 26 11.25 17.44 -7.05
C LYS A 26 11.32 15.97 -7.46
N LEU A 27 10.27 15.49 -8.10
CA LEU A 27 10.29 14.23 -8.83
C LEU A 27 11.21 14.39 -10.04
N LEU A 28 12.37 13.73 -10.00
CA LEU A 28 13.17 13.50 -11.19
C LEU A 28 12.72 12.16 -11.75
N TRP A 29 11.82 12.23 -12.74
CA TRP A 29 11.59 11.09 -13.61
C TRP A 29 12.85 10.91 -14.45
N GLU A 30 13.22 9.65 -14.67
CA GLU A 30 14.39 9.21 -15.45
C GLU A 30 15.74 9.27 -14.70
N ILE A 31 16.00 8.21 -13.95
CA ILE A 31 17.29 7.53 -14.10
C ILE A 31 17.00 6.32 -14.99
N ASP A 32 17.49 6.36 -16.22
CA ASP A 32 17.27 5.34 -17.25
C ASP A 32 18.09 4.07 -16.94
N ASP A 33 17.77 3.42 -15.83
CA ASP A 33 18.36 2.14 -15.42
C ASP A 33 17.73 0.96 -16.17
N GLY A 34 16.78 1.21 -17.09
CA GLY A 34 15.92 0.19 -17.70
C GLY A 34 14.97 -0.53 -16.72
N LYS A 35 14.94 -0.11 -15.43
CA LYS A 35 14.19 -0.77 -14.34
C LYS A 35 12.99 0.02 -13.81
N GLY A 36 12.76 1.24 -14.31
CA GLY A 36 11.65 2.10 -13.87
C GLY A 36 11.69 2.44 -12.38
N ASN A 37 12.89 2.66 -11.82
CA ASN A 37 13.04 3.11 -10.44
C ASN A 37 12.73 4.61 -10.35
N ILE A 38 12.01 5.00 -9.29
CA ILE A 38 11.71 6.40 -8.99
C ILE A 38 12.70 6.84 -7.92
N ASP A 39 13.53 7.84 -8.23
CA ASP A 39 14.44 8.46 -7.26
C ASP A 39 13.93 9.86 -6.88
N PHE A 40 14.08 10.20 -5.60
CA PHE A 40 13.62 11.47 -5.06
C PHE A 40 14.82 12.23 -4.53
N ARG A 41 15.16 13.35 -5.18
CA ARG A 41 16.23 14.22 -4.69
C ARG A 41 15.66 15.30 -3.77
N PRO A 42 16.25 15.52 -2.59
CA PRO A 42 15.88 16.65 -1.75
C PRO A 42 16.15 17.95 -2.53
N PRO A 43 15.36 19.02 -2.29
CA PRO A 43 15.64 20.32 -2.89
C PRO A 43 17.03 20.82 -2.47
N GLU A 44 17.77 21.39 -3.41
CA GLU A 44 19.10 21.98 -3.14
C GLU A 44 18.99 23.12 -2.11
N ASP A 45 17.93 23.92 -2.23
CA ASP A 45 17.62 24.97 -1.29
C ASP A 45 16.74 24.46 -0.14
N LYS A 46 17.30 24.51 1.07
CA LYS A 46 16.61 24.14 2.30
C LYS A 46 15.44 25.07 2.64
N SER A 47 15.43 26.29 2.11
CA SER A 47 14.33 27.25 2.31
C SER A 47 13.02 26.76 1.70
N LEU A 48 13.11 25.92 0.66
CA LEU A 48 11.97 25.34 -0.04
C LEU A 48 11.33 24.18 0.72
N VAL A 49 12.01 23.63 1.73
CA VAL A 49 11.48 22.54 2.57
C VAL A 49 10.41 23.13 3.49
N ILE A 50 9.16 22.73 3.25
CA ILE A 50 8.00 23.28 3.97
C ILE A 50 7.96 22.75 5.41
N LEU A 51 8.17 21.43 5.58
CA LEU A 51 8.13 20.76 6.88
C LEU A 51 9.50 20.18 7.26
N ASN A 52 9.88 20.36 8.52
CA ASN A 52 11.02 19.67 9.09
C ASN A 52 10.74 18.17 9.30
N GLU A 53 11.76 17.40 9.72
CA GLU A 53 11.63 15.95 9.91
C GLU A 53 10.53 15.58 10.90
N TYR A 54 10.39 16.36 11.98
CA TYR A 54 9.34 16.16 12.98
C TYR A 54 7.94 16.29 12.37
N GLY A 55 7.69 17.36 11.61
CA GLY A 55 6.42 17.57 10.94
C GLY A 55 6.11 16.48 9.92
N VAL A 56 7.10 16.09 9.11
CA VAL A 56 6.95 14.99 8.15
C VAL A 56 6.57 13.70 8.87
N GLN A 57 7.27 13.34 9.95
CA GLN A 57 6.98 12.12 10.70
C GLN A 57 5.58 12.13 11.33
N LEU A 58 5.17 13.26 11.91
CA LEU A 58 3.84 13.42 12.52
C LEU A 58 2.73 13.21 11.48
N ILE A 59 2.86 13.85 10.32
CA ILE A 59 1.88 13.74 9.24
C ILE A 59 1.88 12.33 8.62
N MET A 60 3.05 11.71 8.43
CA MET A 60 3.16 10.33 7.95
C MET A 60 2.46 9.35 8.89
N ASN A 61 2.67 9.49 10.20
CA ASN A 61 1.99 8.68 11.21
C ASN A 61 0.48 8.88 11.14
N PHE A 62 0.01 10.13 11.04
CA PHE A 62 -1.40 10.44 10.89
C PHE A 62 -2.03 9.77 9.66
N ILE A 63 -1.42 9.92 8.48
CA ILE A 63 -1.93 9.37 7.22
C ILE A 63 -1.93 7.83 7.23
N SER A 64 -0.98 7.20 7.92
CA SER A 64 -0.87 5.74 7.99
C SER A 64 -2.13 5.08 8.59
N PHE A 65 -2.85 5.77 9.46
CA PHE A 65 -4.11 5.29 10.02
C PHE A 65 -5.23 5.23 8.98
N TYR A 66 -5.27 6.19 8.05
CA TYR A 66 -6.32 6.26 7.02
C TYR A 66 -5.98 5.41 5.79
N MET A 67 -4.69 5.23 5.50
CA MET A 67 -4.20 4.49 4.34
C MET A 67 -3.84 3.03 4.63
N ASN A 68 -4.68 2.34 5.40
CA ASN A 68 -4.54 0.92 5.64
C ASN A 68 -5.00 0.11 4.41
N ARG A 69 -4.36 -1.03 4.12
CA ARG A 69 -4.82 -1.99 3.11
C ARG A 69 -6.28 -2.41 3.33
N ASN A 70 -6.71 -2.51 4.59
CA ASN A 70 -8.09 -2.83 4.93
C ASN A 70 -9.07 -1.77 4.43
N THR A 71 -8.67 -0.50 4.44
CA THR A 71 -9.45 0.62 3.90
C THR A 71 -9.69 0.43 2.40
N ILE A 72 -8.63 0.08 1.65
CA ILE A 72 -8.67 -0.08 0.18
C ILE A 72 -9.58 -1.26 -0.23
N LEU A 73 -9.69 -2.31 0.60
CA LEU A 73 -10.48 -3.50 0.31
C LEU A 73 -11.91 -3.46 0.88
N SER A 74 -12.27 -2.36 1.53
CA SER A 74 -13.61 -2.16 2.09
C SER A 74 -14.62 -1.83 0.98
N ASN A 75 -15.91 -1.83 1.33
CA ASN A 75 -17.00 -1.43 0.45
C ASN A 75 -17.64 -0.16 1.00
N TYR A 76 -17.04 0.99 0.68
CA TYR A 76 -17.55 2.27 1.14
C TYR A 76 -18.60 2.83 0.17
N ARG A 77 -19.54 3.58 0.74
CA ARG A 77 -20.43 4.46 -0.02
C ARG A 77 -19.77 5.82 -0.17
N GLU A 78 -20.10 6.52 -1.24
CA GLU A 78 -19.56 7.84 -1.56
C GLU A 78 -19.79 8.85 -0.42
N GLU A 79 -20.99 8.88 0.17
CA GLU A 79 -21.31 9.80 1.28
C GLU A 79 -20.40 9.55 2.48
N ARG A 80 -20.10 8.26 2.76
CA ARG A 80 -19.20 7.88 3.84
C ARG A 80 -17.77 8.33 3.57
N ILE A 81 -17.33 8.30 2.32
CA ILE A 81 -16.00 8.80 1.93
C ILE A 81 -15.92 10.30 2.21
N TYR A 82 -16.93 11.08 1.82
CA TYR A 82 -16.96 12.52 2.09
C TYR A 82 -17.01 12.88 3.58
N GLU A 83 -17.76 12.13 4.39
CA GLU A 83 -17.74 12.29 5.84
C GLU A 83 -16.34 12.08 6.43
N ILE A 84 -15.64 11.04 5.97
CA ILE A 84 -14.28 10.74 6.40
C ILE A 84 -13.33 11.85 5.95
N LEU A 85 -13.38 12.27 4.68
CA LEU A 85 -12.52 13.33 4.14
C LEU A 85 -12.72 14.66 4.89
N ARG A 86 -13.97 15.02 5.20
CA ARG A 86 -14.27 16.22 5.98
C ARG A 86 -13.67 16.14 7.39
N SER A 87 -13.84 15.00 8.06
CA SER A 87 -13.28 14.77 9.39
C SER A 87 -11.74 14.82 9.39
N VAL A 88 -11.13 14.12 8.43
CA VAL A 88 -9.67 14.11 8.21
C VAL A 88 -9.15 15.51 7.95
N GLY A 89 -9.80 16.28 7.07
CA GLY A 89 -9.37 17.63 6.71
C GLY A 89 -9.40 18.59 7.91
N HIS A 90 -10.43 18.48 8.75
CA HIS A 90 -10.53 19.27 9.97
C HIS A 90 -9.43 18.90 10.97
N THR A 91 -9.30 17.60 11.29
CA THR A 91 -8.26 17.13 12.23
C THR A 91 -6.86 17.45 11.73
N LEU A 92 -6.60 17.31 10.43
CA LEU A 92 -5.32 17.64 9.83
C LEU A 92 -5.01 19.14 9.98
N SER A 93 -5.99 20.01 9.68
CA SER A 93 -5.85 21.45 9.87
C SER A 93 -5.55 21.81 11.33
N ASP A 94 -6.23 21.17 12.28
CA ASP A 94 -5.97 21.34 13.72
C ASP A 94 -4.55 20.90 14.09
N VAL A 95 -4.09 19.76 13.57
CA VAL A 95 -2.73 19.26 13.81
C VAL A 95 -1.67 20.23 13.31
N PHE A 96 -1.86 20.79 12.11
CA PHE A 96 -0.99 21.85 11.58
C PHE A 96 -1.04 23.10 12.45
N TYR A 97 -2.23 23.56 12.82
CA TYR A 97 -2.41 24.77 13.62
C TYR A 97 -1.78 24.67 15.02
N ILE A 98 -1.91 23.52 15.68
CA ILE A 98 -1.37 23.31 17.04
C ILE A 98 0.16 23.16 17.02
N ASN A 99 0.72 22.56 15.97
CA ASN A 99 2.14 22.18 15.93
C ASN A 99 2.98 22.99 14.95
N TYR A 100 2.45 24.09 14.38
CA TYR A 100 3.10 24.83 13.29
C TYR A 100 4.54 25.27 13.61
N GLU A 101 4.79 25.74 14.84
CA GLU A 101 6.14 26.14 15.28
C GLU A 101 7.10 24.94 15.31
N LYS A 102 6.67 23.83 15.91
CA LYS A 102 7.46 22.60 16.01
C LYS A 102 7.72 21.95 14.66
N MET A 103 6.83 22.16 13.69
CA MET A 103 6.96 21.69 12.31
C MET A 103 7.91 22.54 11.45
N GLY A 104 8.38 23.69 11.96
CA GLY A 104 9.25 24.60 11.23
C GLY A 104 8.51 25.51 10.25
N LEU A 105 7.22 25.78 10.49
CA LEU A 105 6.41 26.78 9.77
C LEU A 105 6.58 28.17 10.40
N ASP A 106 7.84 28.58 10.55
CA ASP A 106 8.27 29.82 11.20
C ASP A 106 8.01 31.07 10.34
N CYS A 107 8.30 31.01 9.05
CA CYS A 107 8.12 32.13 8.14
C CYS A 107 6.69 32.21 7.56
N VAL A 108 6.30 33.42 7.15
CA VAL A 108 4.98 33.70 6.53
C VAL A 108 4.83 32.93 5.22
N GLU A 109 5.90 32.80 4.44
CA GLU A 109 5.90 32.10 3.15
C GLU A 109 5.66 30.59 3.28
N LYS A 110 6.17 29.95 4.33
CA LYS A 110 5.88 28.53 4.61
C LYS A 110 4.45 28.36 5.13
N ARG A 111 4.00 29.29 5.99
CA ARG A 111 2.61 29.30 6.49
C ARG A 111 1.61 29.47 5.36
N SER A 112 1.88 30.31 4.35
CA SER A 112 0.95 30.44 3.22
C SER A 112 0.84 29.17 2.36
N ARG A 113 1.79 28.23 2.47
CA ARG A 113 1.80 26.97 1.70
C ARG A 113 1.13 25.79 2.40
N TYR A 114 0.86 25.87 3.71
CA TYR A 114 0.25 24.73 4.42
C TYR A 114 -1.13 24.31 3.87
N PRO A 115 -2.01 25.22 3.39
CA PRO A 115 -3.31 24.80 2.84
C PRO A 115 -3.16 23.87 1.63
N LEU A 116 -2.15 24.13 0.78
CA LEU A 116 -1.82 23.26 -0.36
C LEU A 116 -1.34 21.88 0.09
N LEU A 117 -0.62 21.79 1.22
CA LEU A 117 -0.23 20.50 1.80
C LEU A 117 -1.46 19.73 2.31
N VAL A 118 -2.38 20.40 3.01
CA VAL A 118 -3.62 19.79 3.50
C VAL A 118 -4.43 19.22 2.34
N GLU A 119 -4.63 20.02 1.28
CA GLU A 119 -5.33 19.59 0.07
C GLU A 119 -4.63 18.41 -0.63
N SER A 120 -3.31 18.47 -0.78
CA SER A 120 -2.53 17.38 -1.39
C SER A 120 -2.66 16.07 -0.61
N ILE A 121 -2.67 16.14 0.73
CA ILE A 121 -2.87 14.97 1.59
C ILE A 121 -4.29 14.43 1.44
N LEU A 122 -5.30 15.31 1.41
CA LEU A 122 -6.69 14.92 1.22
C LEU A 122 -6.92 14.24 -0.13
N ASN A 123 -6.36 14.76 -1.22
CA ASN A 123 -6.46 14.16 -2.56
C ASN A 123 -5.86 12.75 -2.60
N VAL A 124 -4.78 12.53 -1.86
CA VAL A 124 -4.15 11.20 -1.74
C VAL A 124 -5.06 10.25 -0.97
N VAL A 125 -5.64 10.71 0.14
CA VAL A 125 -6.59 9.92 0.93
C VAL A 125 -7.82 9.60 0.09
N GLU A 126 -8.42 10.59 -0.57
CA GLU A 126 -9.56 10.44 -1.48
C GLU A 126 -9.25 9.40 -2.57
N SER A 127 -8.09 9.50 -3.23
CA SER A 127 -7.68 8.52 -4.25
C SER A 127 -7.60 7.10 -3.68
N ALA A 128 -7.18 6.93 -2.43
CA ALA A 128 -7.15 5.62 -1.77
C ALA A 128 -8.57 5.09 -1.45
N TYR A 129 -9.49 5.97 -1.03
CA TYR A 129 -10.88 5.61 -0.73
C TYR A 129 -11.71 5.37 -2.00
N ASN A 130 -11.46 6.08 -3.09
CA ASN A 130 -12.13 5.86 -4.37
C ASN A 130 -11.87 4.45 -4.93
N ARG A 131 -10.71 3.85 -4.63
CA ARG A 131 -10.45 2.44 -4.97
C ARG A 131 -11.31 1.45 -4.18
N ALA A 132 -11.76 1.84 -2.99
CA ALA A 132 -12.66 1.07 -2.15
C ALA A 132 -14.15 1.36 -2.45
N LEU A 133 -14.43 2.28 -3.38
CA LEU A 133 -15.79 2.59 -3.80
C LEU A 133 -16.43 1.34 -4.39
N HIS A 134 -17.59 0.96 -3.85
CA HIS A 134 -18.34 -0.23 -4.26
C HIS A 134 -17.57 -1.57 -4.22
N GLY A 135 -16.39 -1.61 -3.58
CA GLY A 135 -15.55 -2.81 -3.49
C GLY A 135 -14.88 -3.23 -4.80
N GLU A 136 -14.75 -2.33 -5.78
CA GLU A 136 -14.19 -2.64 -7.12
C GLU A 136 -12.79 -3.25 -7.05
N GLU A 137 -11.89 -2.70 -6.21
CA GLU A 137 -10.55 -3.26 -6.04
C GLU A 137 -10.59 -4.70 -5.51
N ARG A 138 -11.48 -4.99 -4.56
CA ARG A 138 -11.63 -6.34 -4.00
C ARG A 138 -12.09 -7.33 -5.07
N ASP A 139 -13.03 -6.92 -5.92
CA ASP A 139 -13.57 -7.76 -6.97
C ASP A 139 -12.57 -7.93 -8.13
N SER A 140 -11.82 -6.87 -8.46
CA SER A 140 -10.68 -6.92 -9.39
C SER A 140 -9.64 -7.97 -8.96
N LEU A 141 -9.24 -7.95 -7.68
CA LEU A 141 -8.30 -8.93 -7.12
C LEU A 141 -8.84 -10.36 -7.15
N ARG A 142 -10.15 -10.55 -6.89
CA ARG A 142 -10.80 -11.87 -6.98
C ARG A 142 -10.80 -12.39 -8.41
N LYS A 143 -11.21 -11.56 -9.38
CA LYS A 143 -11.22 -11.91 -10.80
C LYS A 143 -9.83 -12.26 -11.31
N ALA A 144 -8.82 -11.46 -10.97
CA ALA A 144 -7.43 -11.72 -11.34
C ALA A 144 -6.92 -13.07 -10.81
N ARG A 145 -7.34 -13.48 -9.61
CA ARG A 145 -6.97 -14.78 -9.03
C ARG A 145 -7.55 -15.97 -9.82
N ILE A 146 -8.78 -15.84 -10.31
CA ILE A 146 -9.49 -16.89 -11.05
C ILE A 146 -8.83 -17.12 -12.42
N VAL A 147 -8.44 -16.06 -13.11
CA VAL A 147 -7.80 -16.14 -14.44
C VAL A 147 -6.51 -16.95 -14.39
N ASN A 148 -5.68 -16.78 -13.35
CA ASN A 148 -4.42 -17.52 -13.20
C ASN A 148 -4.59 -19.02 -12.90
N GLN A 149 -5.79 -19.48 -12.51
CA GLN A 149 -6.07 -20.90 -12.27
C GLN A 149 -6.66 -21.63 -13.48
N THR A 150 -6.94 -20.93 -14.58
CA THR A 150 -7.53 -21.54 -15.79
C THR A 150 -6.52 -21.97 -16.84
N GLN A 151 -5.21 -21.93 -16.56
CA GLN A 151 -4.24 -22.65 -17.39
C GLN A 151 -4.40 -24.15 -17.20
N SER A 152 -5.13 -24.75 -18.14
CA SER A 152 -5.30 -26.18 -18.36
C SER A 152 -3.94 -26.88 -18.38
N LEU A 153 -3.67 -27.66 -17.33
CA LEU A 153 -2.64 -28.69 -17.31
C LEU A 153 -3.09 -29.88 -18.19
N GLY A 154 -3.00 -29.72 -19.51
CA GLY A 154 -2.85 -30.82 -20.46
C GLY A 154 -3.98 -31.87 -20.56
N PRO A 155 -3.91 -32.74 -21.58
CA PRO A 155 -5.01 -33.62 -21.96
C PRO A 155 -5.16 -34.80 -21.00
N ALA A 156 -6.42 -35.11 -20.70
CA ALA A 156 -6.81 -36.37 -20.06
C ALA A 156 -6.22 -37.55 -20.83
N ILE A 157 -5.35 -38.31 -20.18
CA ILE A 157 -4.86 -39.59 -20.70
C ILE A 157 -6.07 -40.53 -20.82
N PRO A 158 -6.29 -41.19 -21.96
CA PRO A 158 -7.43 -42.07 -22.15
C PRO A 158 -7.38 -43.25 -21.18
N GLN A 159 -8.53 -43.49 -20.56
CA GLN A 159 -8.87 -44.65 -19.78
C GLN A 159 -8.82 -45.89 -20.69
N GLY A 160 -7.65 -46.50 -20.83
CA GLY A 160 -7.46 -47.80 -21.48
C GLY A 160 -7.40 -48.89 -20.41
N GLY A 161 -8.41 -49.75 -20.37
CA GLY A 161 -8.53 -50.83 -19.40
C GLY A 161 -7.65 -52.05 -19.65
N HIS A 162 -7.90 -53.06 -18.81
CA HIS A 162 -7.42 -54.46 -18.82
C HIS A 162 -6.02 -54.74 -18.25
N GLY A 163 -6.01 -55.42 -17.11
CA GLY A 163 -4.82 -55.95 -16.45
C GLY A 163 -5.17 -56.74 -15.20
N SER A 164 -5.86 -57.86 -15.40
CA SER A 164 -6.11 -58.91 -14.41
C SER A 164 -4.82 -59.44 -13.78
N GLY A 165 -4.82 -59.57 -12.45
CA GLY A 165 -4.02 -60.55 -11.71
C GLY A 165 -2.60 -60.11 -11.36
N PHE A 166 -2.35 -59.90 -10.06
CA PHE A 166 -1.32 -60.68 -9.37
C PHE A 166 -1.54 -60.58 -7.86
N SER A 167 -1.88 -61.72 -7.28
CA SER A 167 -1.79 -62.00 -5.86
C SER A 167 -0.31 -62.03 -5.45
N SER A 168 0.07 -61.29 -4.42
CA SER A 168 1.16 -61.73 -3.54
C SER A 168 0.89 -61.28 -2.12
N LEU A 169 0.30 -62.21 -1.37
CA LEU A 169 0.60 -62.48 0.03
C LEU A 169 1.97 -61.93 0.46
N ASN A 170 1.98 -61.11 1.50
CA ASN A 170 3.09 -61.13 2.44
C ASN A 170 2.55 -61.29 3.87
N PRO A 171 2.62 -62.51 4.42
CA PRO A 171 2.39 -62.81 5.82
C PRO A 171 3.71 -62.64 6.61
N PHE A 172 3.61 -62.46 7.94
CA PHE A 172 4.71 -62.60 8.91
C PHE A 172 5.84 -61.55 8.94
N LYS A 173 5.81 -60.72 10.00
CA LYS A 173 6.79 -60.72 11.12
C LYS A 173 6.30 -59.71 12.18
N ARG A 174 5.67 -60.12 13.29
CA ARG A 174 6.19 -60.77 14.51
C ARG A 174 7.30 -59.98 15.26
N PHE A 175 6.89 -59.52 16.45
CA PHE A 175 7.59 -59.50 17.75
C PHE A 175 8.71 -58.49 18.08
N ALA A 176 8.51 -57.87 19.26
CA ALA A 176 9.42 -57.78 20.42
C ALA A 176 10.11 -56.44 20.73
N GLY A 177 10.14 -56.15 22.04
CA GLY A 177 11.01 -55.19 22.74
C GLY A 177 10.22 -54.04 23.35
N ALA A 178 9.60 -54.20 24.52
CA ALA A 178 10.15 -54.09 25.89
C ALA A 178 9.83 -52.70 26.48
#